data_AF-A0A3N9NKE8-F1
#
_entry.id   AF-A0A3N9NKE8-F1
#
_cell.length_a   1.000
_cell.length_b   1.000
_cell.length_c   1.000
_cell.angle_alpha   90.00
_cell.angle_beta   90.00
_cell.angle_gamma   90.00
#
_symmetry.space_group_name_H-M   'P 1'
#
loop_
_entity.id
_entity.type
_entity.pdbx_description
1 polymer ?
#
loop_
_entity_poly.entity_id
_entity_poly.type
_entity_poly.pdbx_seq_one_letter_code
_entity_poly.pdbx_strand_id
1 'polypeptide(L)'
;MKRITVFGSVILILLAFSFLSAQTVNVTFRVNTATIPDTISTNAAVQVRGGTAPLTWGNDTGGQMTNIGGDYWEVTLQFNANATSEYKFFANAAGDGTGNGWEAGPNLNLTVGTQDTILPLHYFRNDGADDPFAPPYTVTDSMDVWFRVNVHRMIQYGTFNPATQVMGIRGGTSTLDWGNTIVLEPEPPFGDAGQYTYPSDYFWSGHVKIVPDSVDVGDIIYYKFVYGDRPDGNANIEWESVANRELPVTVGKNDTTVQWVFWNNVPPDVAAGQDTVEVKFTTDLTRAITEGGFTPGDTIYVQYGDNGTSDPGSVNLIKEGFIGNIYSGTDSIFNVQAGGELQYNYYVMAQGTGIRENYFDFSDTTIGTSRPEKRKLDIPSPAPGNTLMAYDTTESQTDPHRQPQFRNNSILPKNVTVYYEV
;
A
#
# COMPACT_ATOMS: atom_id res chain seq x y z
N MET A 1 -76.10 -26.76 43.55
CA MET A 1 -75.44 -27.13 42.27
C MET A 1 -76.29 -26.64 41.12
N LYS A 2 -75.70 -25.85 40.20
CA LYS A 2 -76.09 -25.56 38.79
C LYS A 2 -77.45 -24.85 38.59
N ARG A 3 -77.67 -23.88 37.69
CA ARG A 3 -76.94 -23.11 36.65
C ARG A 3 -77.98 -22.11 36.04
N ILE A 4 -77.55 -21.19 35.15
CA ILE A 4 -78.34 -20.40 34.15
C ILE A 4 -78.97 -19.09 34.69
N THR A 5 -78.88 -17.88 34.10
CA THR A 5 -78.28 -17.31 32.87
C THR A 5 -78.37 -15.76 32.96
N VAL A 6 -77.26 -15.03 32.82
CA VAL A 6 -76.87 -14.03 31.77
C VAL A 6 -77.93 -13.03 31.28
N PHE A 7 -77.53 -11.75 31.26
CA PHE A 7 -77.75 -10.65 30.28
C PHE A 7 -78.10 -9.34 31.01
N GLY A 8 -77.43 -8.21 30.82
CA GLY A 8 -76.34 -7.86 29.92
C GLY A 8 -76.09 -6.35 30.04
N SER A 9 -74.85 -5.91 29.75
CA SER A 9 -74.47 -4.60 29.20
C SER A 9 -73.02 -4.33 29.57
N VAL A 10 -72.08 -4.76 28.72
CA VAL A 10 -70.74 -4.18 28.69
C VAL A 10 -70.56 -3.59 27.31
N ILE A 11 -70.51 -2.26 27.27
CA ILE A 11 -70.14 -1.44 26.13
C ILE A 11 -68.70 -1.81 25.75
N LEU A 12 -68.55 -2.39 24.56
CA LEU A 12 -67.25 -2.66 23.95
C LEU A 12 -66.81 -1.37 23.24
N ILE A 13 -65.97 -0.57 23.90
CA ILE A 13 -65.23 0.51 23.26
C ILE A 13 -64.17 -0.16 22.36
N LEU A 14 -64.45 -0.26 21.06
CA LEU A 14 -63.42 -0.48 20.05
C LEU A 14 -62.58 0.80 19.93
N LEU A 15 -61.46 0.84 20.64
CA LEU A 15 -60.36 1.75 20.33
C LEU A 15 -59.75 1.30 19.00
N ALA A 16 -60.16 1.94 17.91
CA ALA A 16 -59.42 1.93 16.66
C ALA A 16 -58.11 2.71 16.88
N PHE A 17 -57.08 2.04 17.37
CA PHE A 17 -55.72 2.52 17.21
C PHE A 17 -55.37 2.40 15.72
N SER A 18 -55.63 3.45 14.95
CA SER A 18 -54.95 3.66 13.68
C SER A 18 -53.46 3.81 14.00
N PHE A 19 -52.71 2.72 13.86
CA PHE A 19 -51.26 2.79 13.72
C PHE A 19 -50.99 3.62 12.47
N LEU A 20 -50.67 4.89 12.65
CA LEU A 20 -49.93 5.65 11.65
C LEU A 20 -48.56 4.98 11.56
N SER A 21 -48.42 3.97 10.68
CA SER A 21 -47.10 3.52 10.27
C SER A 21 -46.41 4.72 9.64
N ALA A 22 -45.30 5.16 10.23
CA ALA A 22 -44.44 6.14 9.61
C ALA A 22 -44.09 5.63 8.21
N GLN A 23 -44.35 6.43 7.17
CA GLN A 23 -43.93 6.08 5.83
C GLN A 23 -42.42 5.90 5.84
N THR A 24 -41.94 4.76 5.36
CA THR A 24 -40.53 4.52 5.16
C THR A 24 -40.18 4.57 3.68
N VAL A 25 -38.97 5.00 3.37
CA VAL A 25 -38.42 5.09 2.01
C VAL A 25 -36.99 4.56 1.98
N ASN A 26 -36.57 4.08 0.83
CA ASN A 26 -35.21 3.59 0.61
C ASN A 26 -34.28 4.75 0.22
N VAL A 27 -33.16 4.87 0.92
CA VAL A 27 -32.09 5.81 0.60
C VAL A 27 -30.86 5.00 0.24
N THR A 28 -30.36 5.20 -0.97
CA THR A 28 -29.15 4.54 -1.48
C THR A 28 -27.96 5.48 -1.37
N PHE A 29 -26.96 5.10 -0.57
CA PHE A 29 -25.70 5.81 -0.41
C PHE A 29 -24.67 5.21 -1.36
N ARG A 30 -23.87 6.07 -1.99
CA ARG A 30 -22.80 5.66 -2.90
C ARG A 30 -21.53 6.42 -2.57
N VAL A 31 -20.42 5.69 -2.45
CA VAL A 31 -19.09 6.29 -2.27
C VAL A 31 -18.08 5.68 -3.22
N ASN A 32 -17.17 6.50 -3.73
CA ASN A 32 -16.00 6.12 -4.48
C ASN A 32 -14.75 6.28 -3.59
N THR A 33 -13.93 5.23 -3.50
CA THR A 33 -12.73 5.17 -2.65
C THR A 33 -11.42 5.38 -3.41
N ALA A 34 -11.47 5.83 -4.68
CA ALA A 34 -10.28 6.00 -5.52
C ALA A 34 -9.33 7.09 -5.04
N THR A 35 -9.82 8.00 -4.20
CA THR A 35 -9.02 9.03 -3.54
C THR A 35 -8.23 8.47 -2.36
N ILE A 36 -8.63 7.34 -1.76
CA ILE A 36 -7.96 6.81 -0.56
C ILE A 36 -6.61 6.19 -0.95
N PRO A 37 -5.47 6.73 -0.47
CA PRO A 37 -4.13 6.22 -0.76
C PRO A 37 -3.83 5.01 0.14
N ASP A 38 -4.44 3.87 -0.19
CA ASP A 38 -4.49 2.73 0.71
C ASP A 38 -4.80 1.40 -0.01
N THR A 39 -4.59 0.30 0.70
CA THR A 39 -4.82 -1.09 0.28
C THR A 39 -6.25 -1.58 0.49
N ILE A 40 -7.25 -0.69 0.42
CA ILE A 40 -8.67 -1.07 0.52
C ILE A 40 -9.01 -2.06 -0.59
N SER A 41 -9.24 -3.31 -0.18
CA SER A 41 -9.67 -4.39 -1.07
C SER A 41 -11.18 -4.37 -1.28
N THR A 42 -11.66 -5.09 -2.29
CA THR A 42 -13.10 -5.24 -2.56
C THR A 42 -13.90 -5.93 -1.44
N ASN A 43 -13.21 -6.53 -0.46
CA ASN A 43 -13.81 -7.17 0.72
C ASN A 43 -13.66 -6.33 2.00
N ALA A 44 -13.11 -5.12 1.91
CA ALA A 44 -12.94 -4.23 3.04
C ALA A 44 -14.29 -3.76 3.61
N ALA A 45 -14.30 -3.47 4.90
CA ALA A 45 -15.43 -2.86 5.59
C ALA A 45 -15.49 -1.35 5.29
N VAL A 46 -16.12 -1.00 4.17
CA VAL A 46 -16.52 0.38 3.85
C VAL A 46 -17.93 0.62 4.38
N GLN A 47 -18.11 1.75 5.07
CA GLN A 47 -19.32 2.01 5.84
C GLN A 47 -19.81 3.44 5.66
N VAL A 48 -21.13 3.61 5.77
CA VAL A 48 -21.74 4.88 6.14
C VAL A 48 -22.22 4.80 7.59
N ARG A 49 -21.87 5.82 8.36
CA ARG A 49 -22.20 5.97 9.79
C ARG A 49 -22.92 7.28 10.00
N GLY A 50 -23.78 7.35 11.02
CA GLY A 50 -24.64 8.51 11.21
C GLY A 50 -25.49 8.50 12.47
N GLY A 51 -26.21 9.61 12.68
CA GLY A 51 -26.94 9.88 13.92
C GLY A 51 -28.37 9.35 13.98
N THR A 52 -28.90 8.79 12.89
CA THR A 52 -30.31 8.35 12.81
C THR A 52 -30.38 6.92 12.32
N ALA A 53 -31.13 6.08 13.06
CA ALA A 53 -31.35 4.70 12.67
C ALA A 53 -31.86 4.59 11.21
N PRO A 54 -31.37 3.62 10.42
CA PRO A 54 -30.55 2.48 10.84
C PRO A 54 -29.04 2.75 10.98
N LEU A 55 -28.58 4.00 10.82
CA LEU A 55 -27.19 4.36 11.05
C LEU A 55 -26.89 4.50 12.54
N THR A 56 -25.66 4.15 12.90
CA THR A 56 -25.03 4.53 14.17
C THR A 56 -23.66 5.14 13.85
N TRP A 57 -23.04 5.80 14.84
CA TRP A 57 -21.65 6.27 14.73
C TRP A 57 -20.61 5.16 15.01
N GLY A 58 -21.07 3.95 15.35
CA GLY A 58 -20.24 2.80 15.67
C GLY A 58 -20.09 1.82 14.50
N ASN A 59 -19.31 0.77 14.74
CA ASN A 59 -19.14 -0.36 13.81
C ASN A 59 -20.42 -1.21 13.68
N ASP A 60 -21.38 -1.02 14.58
CA ASP A 60 -22.70 -1.64 14.57
C ASP A 60 -23.71 -0.92 13.65
N THR A 61 -23.26 0.07 12.86
CA THR A 61 -24.10 0.76 11.88
C THR A 61 -24.75 -0.23 10.92
N GLY A 62 -26.02 0.00 10.57
CA GLY A 62 -26.66 -0.72 9.47
C GLY A 62 -26.03 -0.42 8.10
N GLY A 63 -25.21 0.62 8.00
CA GLY A 63 -24.62 1.11 6.74
C GLY A 63 -23.36 0.39 6.28
N GLN A 64 -23.29 -0.94 6.37
CA GLN A 64 -22.23 -1.73 5.74
C GLN A 64 -22.41 -1.68 4.21
N MET A 65 -21.39 -1.22 3.49
CA MET A 65 -21.44 -1.04 2.04
C MET A 65 -20.87 -2.23 1.30
N THR A 66 -21.38 -2.49 0.10
CA THR A 66 -20.92 -3.56 -0.79
C THR A 66 -20.16 -2.94 -1.97
N ASN A 67 -19.00 -3.50 -2.31
CA ASN A 67 -18.29 -3.12 -3.53
C ASN A 67 -19.11 -3.54 -4.76
N ILE A 68 -19.39 -2.59 -5.65
CA ILE A 68 -20.17 -2.80 -6.87
C ILE A 68 -19.31 -2.78 -8.15
N GLY A 69 -17.99 -2.95 -7.99
CA GLY A 69 -16.99 -2.89 -9.04
C GLY A 69 -16.15 -1.61 -8.97
N GLY A 70 -14.90 -1.69 -9.44
CA GLY A 70 -13.94 -0.59 -9.30
C GLY A 70 -13.79 -0.15 -7.84
N ASP A 71 -13.63 1.16 -7.62
CA ASP A 71 -13.59 1.75 -6.29
C ASP A 71 -14.98 2.16 -5.76
N TYR A 72 -16.06 1.62 -6.31
CA TYR A 72 -17.43 2.05 -5.99
C TYR A 72 -18.09 1.13 -4.97
N TRP A 73 -18.77 1.74 -4.00
CA TRP A 73 -19.46 1.06 -2.91
C TRP A 73 -20.86 1.59 -2.75
N GLU A 74 -21.81 0.70 -2.44
CA GLU A 74 -23.23 1.05 -2.28
C GLU A 74 -23.87 0.36 -1.07
N VAL A 75 -24.83 1.05 -0.44
CA VAL A 75 -25.80 0.44 0.47
C VAL A 75 -27.15 1.14 0.36
N THR A 76 -28.22 0.36 0.36
CA THR A 76 -29.60 0.87 0.42
C THR A 76 -30.17 0.61 1.81
N LEU A 77 -30.62 1.67 2.48
CA LEU A 77 -31.14 1.64 3.83
C LEU A 77 -32.53 2.25 3.90
N GLN A 78 -33.38 1.74 4.77
CA GLN A 78 -34.74 2.22 4.93
C GLN A 78 -34.81 3.27 6.06
N PHE A 79 -35.28 4.47 5.75
CA PHE A 79 -35.50 5.56 6.71
C PHE A 79 -36.96 5.97 6.79
N ASN A 80 -37.35 6.58 7.91
CA ASN A 80 -38.63 7.28 7.98
C ASN A 80 -38.61 8.52 7.06
N ALA A 81 -39.67 8.71 6.29
CA ALA A 81 -39.84 9.87 5.42
C ALA A 81 -39.79 11.17 6.25
N ASN A 82 -39.16 12.21 5.69
CA ASN A 82 -38.93 13.52 6.32
C ASN A 82 -38.01 13.49 7.56
N ALA A 83 -37.35 12.36 7.87
CA ALA A 83 -36.29 12.33 8.86
C ALA A 83 -35.07 13.15 8.39
N THR A 84 -34.32 13.68 9.35
CA THR A 84 -33.02 14.28 9.10
C THR A 84 -31.94 13.47 9.79
N SER A 85 -30.77 13.33 9.18
CA SER A 85 -29.63 12.64 9.75
C SER A 85 -28.32 13.34 9.39
N GLU A 86 -27.37 13.37 10.32
CA GLU A 86 -25.97 13.60 9.97
C GLU A 86 -25.29 12.27 9.67
N TYR A 87 -24.41 12.23 8.67
CA TYR A 87 -23.67 11.03 8.30
C TYR A 87 -22.26 11.34 7.79
N LYS A 88 -21.38 10.33 7.81
CA LYS A 88 -20.06 10.32 7.16
C LYS A 88 -19.70 8.91 6.71
N PHE A 89 -18.79 8.84 5.75
CA PHE A 89 -18.17 7.59 5.33
C PHE A 89 -16.99 7.20 6.23
N PHE A 90 -16.80 5.89 6.36
CA PHE A 90 -15.74 5.29 7.14
C PHE A 90 -15.10 4.13 6.34
N ALA A 91 -13.79 4.17 6.18
CA ALA A 91 -12.96 3.12 5.60
C ALA A 91 -11.51 3.26 6.08
N ASN A 92 -10.84 2.15 6.35
CA ASN A 92 -9.45 2.13 6.83
C ASN A 92 -8.61 1.07 6.09
N ALA A 93 -7.29 1.16 6.25
CA ALA A 93 -6.30 0.26 5.64
C ALA A 93 -6.46 -1.21 5.99
N ALA A 94 -6.81 -1.49 7.24
CA ALA A 94 -7.07 -2.85 7.68
C ALA A 94 -8.36 -3.42 7.05
N GLY A 95 -9.25 -2.56 6.53
CA GLY A 95 -10.52 -2.95 5.96
C GLY A 95 -11.45 -3.67 6.94
N ASP A 96 -11.33 -3.39 8.23
CA ASP A 96 -12.00 -4.15 9.30
C ASP A 96 -13.10 -3.35 10.02
N GLY A 97 -13.27 -2.07 9.68
CA GLY A 97 -14.28 -1.20 10.28
C GLY A 97 -13.89 -0.69 11.67
N THR A 98 -12.63 -0.85 12.08
CA THR A 98 -12.14 -0.42 13.40
C THR A 98 -11.12 0.72 13.29
N GLY A 99 -10.67 1.24 14.43
CA GLY A 99 -9.68 2.32 14.47
C GLY A 99 -10.18 3.65 13.92
N ASN A 100 -9.34 4.35 13.16
CA ASN A 100 -9.54 5.73 12.73
C ASN A 100 -9.77 5.83 11.20
N GLY A 101 -10.88 5.31 10.68
CA GLY A 101 -11.17 5.30 9.25
C GLY A 101 -12.11 6.42 8.75
N TRP A 102 -12.29 7.51 9.49
CA TRP A 102 -13.25 8.55 9.10
C TRP A 102 -12.76 9.33 7.89
N GLU A 103 -13.62 9.61 6.90
CA GLU A 103 -13.25 10.60 5.87
C GLU A 103 -12.93 11.98 6.47
N ALA A 104 -12.21 12.82 5.75
CA ALA A 104 -11.90 14.17 6.22
C ALA A 104 -13.13 15.11 6.21
N GLY A 105 -13.02 16.28 6.87
CA GLY A 105 -14.06 17.31 6.86
C GLY A 105 -15.28 17.07 7.79
N PRO A 106 -16.28 17.97 7.76
CA PRO A 106 -17.45 17.90 8.63
C PRO A 106 -18.44 16.79 8.23
N ASN A 107 -19.39 16.49 9.12
CA ASN A 107 -20.51 15.61 8.82
C ASN A 107 -21.36 16.15 7.64
N LEU A 108 -21.86 15.23 6.82
CA LEU A 108 -22.85 15.52 5.79
C LEU A 108 -24.26 15.49 6.37
N ASN A 109 -25.15 16.28 5.78
CA ASN A 109 -26.55 16.32 6.17
C ASN A 109 -27.42 15.57 5.16
N LEU A 110 -28.30 14.71 5.66
CA LEU A 110 -29.33 14.03 4.91
C LEU A 110 -30.70 14.54 5.37
N THR A 111 -31.53 14.97 4.41
CA THR A 111 -32.97 15.15 4.61
C THR A 111 -33.69 14.12 3.76
N VAL A 112 -34.38 13.19 4.41
CA VAL A 112 -35.07 12.07 3.75
C VAL A 112 -36.37 12.58 3.13
N GLY A 113 -36.57 12.31 1.84
CA GLY A 113 -37.79 12.69 1.13
C GLY A 113 -38.99 11.79 1.46
N THR A 114 -40.02 11.87 0.63
CA THR A 114 -41.21 11.00 0.68
C THR A 114 -41.21 9.90 -0.39
N GLN A 115 -40.10 9.79 -1.14
CA GLN A 115 -39.88 8.79 -2.18
C GLN A 115 -38.50 8.17 -2.00
N ASP A 116 -38.33 6.98 -2.55
CA ASP A 116 -37.03 6.32 -2.64
C ASP A 116 -36.05 7.22 -3.41
N THR A 117 -34.80 7.29 -2.95
CA THR A 117 -33.79 8.17 -3.54
C THR A 117 -32.43 7.51 -3.60
N ILE A 118 -31.66 7.88 -4.60
CA ILE A 118 -30.24 7.56 -4.73
C ILE A 118 -29.48 8.86 -4.54
N LEU A 119 -28.63 8.91 -3.53
CA LEU A 119 -27.83 10.11 -3.25
C LEU A 119 -26.75 10.31 -4.33
N PRO A 120 -26.30 11.56 -4.57
CA PRO A 120 -25.16 11.82 -5.43
C PRO A 120 -23.94 10.97 -5.03
N LEU A 121 -23.12 10.59 -6.02
CA LEU A 121 -21.90 9.86 -5.75
C LEU A 121 -20.96 10.73 -4.92
N HIS A 122 -20.55 10.22 -3.76
CA HIS A 122 -19.56 10.85 -2.90
C HIS A 122 -18.17 10.31 -3.24
N TYR A 123 -17.16 11.15 -3.31
CA TYR A 123 -15.75 10.77 -3.34
C TYR A 123 -15.20 10.92 -1.93
N PHE A 124 -14.59 9.85 -1.42
CA PHE A 124 -14.07 9.83 -0.06
C PHE A 124 -13.07 10.97 0.14
N ARG A 125 -13.29 11.82 1.15
CA ARG A 125 -12.50 13.04 1.31
C ARG A 125 -11.16 12.75 1.96
N ASN A 126 -10.10 13.21 1.30
CA ASN A 126 -8.74 13.10 1.81
C ASN A 126 -8.36 14.29 2.68
N ASP A 127 -8.84 15.46 2.30
CA ASP A 127 -8.72 16.73 3.00
C ASP A 127 -10.12 17.26 3.32
N GLY A 128 -10.27 17.97 4.44
CA GLY A 128 -11.52 18.63 4.79
C GLY A 128 -11.89 19.78 3.85
N ALA A 129 -10.95 20.23 3.02
CA ALA A 129 -11.18 21.20 1.95
C ALA A 129 -11.68 20.57 0.63
N ASP A 130 -11.62 19.25 0.48
CA ASP A 130 -12.05 18.57 -0.75
C ASP A 130 -13.56 18.70 -0.97
N ASP A 131 -13.94 18.95 -2.22
CA ASP A 131 -15.34 18.82 -2.64
C ASP A 131 -15.71 17.33 -2.65
N PRO A 132 -16.64 16.88 -1.78
CA PRO A 132 -17.04 15.48 -1.70
C PRO A 132 -17.70 14.95 -2.98
N PHE A 133 -18.01 15.80 -3.96
CA PHE A 133 -18.62 15.39 -5.23
C PHE A 133 -17.67 15.53 -6.42
N ALA A 134 -16.42 15.92 -6.20
CA ALA A 134 -15.41 16.05 -7.25
C ALA A 134 -14.61 14.74 -7.41
N PRO A 135 -14.48 14.20 -8.65
CA PRO A 135 -13.60 13.07 -8.91
C PRO A 135 -12.12 13.44 -8.73
N PRO A 136 -11.21 12.43 -8.64
CA PRO A 136 -9.76 12.66 -8.56
C PRO A 136 -9.13 13.13 -9.88
N TYR A 137 -9.94 13.41 -10.91
CA TYR A 137 -9.50 13.86 -12.23
C TYR A 137 -10.32 15.05 -12.71
N THR A 138 -9.81 15.75 -13.71
CA THR A 138 -10.56 16.80 -14.40
C THR A 138 -11.48 16.17 -15.44
N VAL A 139 -12.79 16.28 -15.22
CA VAL A 139 -13.82 15.77 -16.13
C VAL A 139 -13.69 16.43 -17.52
N THR A 140 -13.89 15.64 -18.57
CA THR A 140 -13.80 16.03 -19.97
C THR A 140 -15.04 15.61 -20.77
N ASP A 141 -14.98 15.77 -22.09
CA ASP A 141 -15.99 15.28 -23.03
C ASP A 141 -15.72 13.85 -23.52
N SER A 142 -14.64 13.22 -23.05
CA SER A 142 -14.29 11.82 -23.31
C SER A 142 -14.80 10.91 -22.18
N MET A 143 -14.60 9.59 -22.31
CA MET A 143 -14.77 8.68 -21.17
C MET A 143 -13.49 8.76 -20.32
N ASP A 144 -13.58 9.41 -19.16
CA ASP A 144 -12.45 9.60 -18.26
C ASP A 144 -12.24 8.39 -17.37
N VAL A 145 -11.01 7.86 -17.35
CA VAL A 145 -10.65 6.68 -16.57
C VAL A 145 -9.51 7.01 -15.63
N TRP A 146 -9.72 6.77 -14.34
CA TRP A 146 -8.68 6.88 -13.31
C TRP A 146 -8.04 5.53 -13.05
N PHE A 147 -6.73 5.43 -13.26
CA PHE A 147 -5.94 4.24 -12.98
C PHE A 147 -5.06 4.45 -11.77
N ARG A 148 -4.83 3.37 -11.02
CA ARG A 148 -3.98 3.36 -9.82
C ARG A 148 -3.18 2.05 -9.74
N VAL A 149 -1.90 2.15 -9.42
CA VAL A 149 -1.02 0.98 -9.19
C VAL A 149 -0.16 1.21 -7.96
N ASN A 150 -0.01 0.17 -7.16
CA ASN A 150 0.89 0.15 -6.01
C ASN A 150 2.22 -0.50 -6.40
N VAL A 151 3.32 0.21 -6.18
CA VAL A 151 4.68 -0.16 -6.57
C VAL A 151 5.60 -0.43 -5.37
N HIS A 152 5.05 -0.55 -4.16
CA HIS A 152 5.83 -0.73 -2.92
C HIS A 152 6.86 -1.84 -3.06
N ARG A 153 6.43 -3.03 -3.48
CA ARG A 153 7.33 -4.18 -3.66
C ARG A 153 8.48 -3.88 -4.62
N MET A 154 8.24 -3.11 -5.68
CA MET A 154 9.28 -2.80 -6.65
C MET A 154 10.37 -1.91 -6.03
N ILE A 155 9.97 -0.95 -5.20
CA ILE A 155 10.87 -0.07 -4.45
C ILE A 155 11.61 -0.87 -3.38
N GLN A 156 10.91 -1.74 -2.64
CA GLN A 156 11.47 -2.66 -1.64
C GLN A 156 12.63 -3.52 -2.21
N TYR A 157 12.50 -3.97 -3.46
CA TYR A 157 13.51 -4.77 -4.16
C TYR A 157 14.46 -3.96 -5.07
N GLY A 158 14.35 -2.64 -5.10
CA GLY A 158 15.19 -1.77 -5.94
C GLY A 158 15.01 -1.96 -7.45
N THR A 159 13.91 -2.58 -7.88
CA THR A 159 13.59 -2.83 -9.30
C THR A 159 12.95 -1.63 -9.99
N PHE A 160 12.42 -0.68 -9.20
CA PHE A 160 11.92 0.60 -9.68
C PHE A 160 12.55 1.73 -8.87
N ASN A 161 13.11 2.73 -9.56
CA ASN A 161 13.67 3.92 -8.94
C ASN A 161 12.90 5.17 -9.40
N PRO A 162 12.04 5.76 -8.55
CA PRO A 162 11.22 6.92 -8.93
C PRO A 162 12.04 8.18 -9.25
N ALA A 163 13.33 8.23 -8.89
CA ALA A 163 14.23 9.33 -9.23
C ALA A 163 14.69 9.29 -10.70
N THR A 164 14.80 8.11 -11.30
CA THR A 164 15.30 7.93 -12.68
C THR A 164 14.26 7.35 -13.62
N GLN A 165 13.17 6.79 -13.09
CA GLN A 165 12.12 6.11 -13.84
C GLN A 165 10.75 6.71 -13.53
N VAL A 166 9.79 6.46 -14.41
CA VAL A 166 8.37 6.81 -14.27
C VAL A 166 7.52 5.57 -14.43
N MET A 167 6.44 5.50 -13.65
CA MET A 167 5.36 4.54 -13.83
C MET A 167 4.38 5.07 -14.87
N GLY A 168 3.75 4.18 -15.61
CA GLY A 168 2.90 4.55 -16.73
C GLY A 168 1.91 3.47 -17.10
N ILE A 169 1.03 3.80 -18.04
CA ILE A 169 0.04 2.89 -18.61
C ILE A 169 0.14 2.87 -20.14
N ARG A 170 -0.05 1.69 -20.71
CA ARG A 170 -0.16 1.43 -22.15
C ARG A 170 -1.37 0.54 -22.42
N GLY A 171 -1.91 0.60 -23.63
CA GLY A 171 -3.12 -0.16 -23.96
C GLY A 171 -3.51 -0.11 -25.44
N GLY A 172 -4.57 -0.84 -25.78
CA GLY A 172 -4.99 -1.06 -27.17
C GLY A 172 -6.04 -0.10 -27.71
N THR A 173 -6.53 0.85 -26.90
CA THR A 173 -7.67 1.71 -27.23
C THR A 173 -7.29 3.17 -27.09
N SER A 174 -7.53 3.99 -28.11
CA SER A 174 -7.23 5.43 -28.08
C SER A 174 -7.88 6.14 -26.87
N THR A 175 -7.16 6.95 -26.09
CA THR A 175 -5.80 7.48 -26.35
C THR A 175 -4.63 6.60 -25.91
N LEU A 176 -4.88 5.40 -25.36
CA LEU A 176 -3.83 4.44 -25.07
C LEU A 176 -3.23 3.89 -26.36
N ASP A 177 -1.93 3.59 -26.28
CA ASP A 177 -1.17 2.95 -27.35
C ASP A 177 -0.15 1.97 -26.74
N TRP A 178 0.15 0.88 -27.44
CA TRP A 178 1.14 -0.09 -26.96
C TRP A 178 2.59 0.40 -27.17
N GLY A 179 2.79 1.40 -28.02
CA GLY A 179 4.09 2.01 -28.30
C GLY A 179 4.45 3.20 -27.40
N ASN A 180 3.45 3.91 -26.85
CA ASN A 180 3.64 5.16 -26.11
C ASN A 180 3.06 5.09 -24.70
N THR A 181 3.84 5.51 -23.71
CA THR A 181 3.45 5.52 -22.30
C THR A 181 2.67 6.79 -21.95
N ILE A 182 1.52 6.63 -21.32
CA ILE A 182 0.90 7.71 -20.53
C ILE A 182 1.48 7.62 -19.12
N VAL A 183 2.22 8.64 -18.71
CA VAL A 183 2.89 8.70 -17.40
C VAL A 183 1.85 8.87 -16.30
N LEU A 184 1.98 8.07 -15.24
CA LEU A 184 1.26 8.24 -13.98
C LEU A 184 2.08 9.12 -13.04
N GLU A 185 1.44 9.71 -12.04
CA GLU A 185 2.07 10.54 -11.02
C GLU A 185 2.00 9.86 -9.65
N PRO A 186 2.99 10.07 -8.77
CA PRO A 186 2.92 9.57 -7.41
C PRO A 186 1.77 10.26 -6.66
N GLU A 187 1.03 9.49 -5.88
CA GLU A 187 -0.09 10.03 -5.11
C GLU A 187 0.39 10.92 -3.95
N PRO A 188 -0.28 12.06 -3.71
CA PRO A 188 0.06 12.91 -2.59
C PRO A 188 -0.23 12.20 -1.26
N PRO A 189 0.48 12.55 -0.17
CA PRO A 189 0.14 12.10 1.16
C PRO A 189 -1.28 12.53 1.54
N PHE A 190 -1.96 11.65 2.29
CA PHE A 190 -3.28 11.95 2.83
C PHE A 190 -3.19 13.09 3.86
N GLY A 191 -4.19 13.98 3.88
CA GLY A 191 -4.19 15.16 4.73
C GLY A 191 -4.21 14.85 6.23
N ASP A 192 -4.78 13.70 6.62
CA ASP A 192 -4.83 13.20 8.00
C ASP A 192 -4.10 11.86 8.16
N ALA A 193 -2.78 11.92 8.35
CA ALA A 193 -1.89 10.76 8.45
C ALA A 193 -2.25 9.78 9.60
N GLY A 194 -3.09 10.19 10.57
CA GLY A 194 -3.54 9.33 11.66
C GLY A 194 -4.63 8.33 11.26
N GLN A 195 -5.14 8.41 10.03
CA GLN A 195 -6.26 7.60 9.54
C GLN A 195 -5.83 6.39 8.69
N TYR A 196 -4.60 6.41 8.18
CA TYR A 196 -4.08 5.40 7.27
C TYR A 196 -2.67 4.99 7.67
N THR A 197 -2.42 3.69 7.71
CA THR A 197 -1.13 3.11 8.11
C THR A 197 -0.26 2.75 6.91
N TYR A 198 -0.79 2.90 5.69
CA TYR A 198 -0.09 2.56 4.46
C TYR A 198 0.46 3.83 3.78
N PRO A 199 1.77 3.92 3.50
CA PRO A 199 2.36 5.10 2.87
C PRO A 199 1.89 5.34 1.42
N SER A 200 1.54 6.59 1.09
CA SER A 200 1.02 6.98 -0.24
C SER A 200 2.10 7.05 -1.32
N ASP A 201 3.37 7.17 -0.94
CA ASP A 201 4.54 7.24 -1.84
C ASP A 201 4.73 5.96 -2.68
N TYR A 202 4.01 4.90 -2.33
CA TYR A 202 3.95 3.66 -3.09
C TYR A 202 2.82 3.59 -4.12
N PHE A 203 1.92 4.56 -4.17
CA PHE A 203 0.84 4.59 -5.15
C PHE A 203 1.16 5.56 -6.28
N TRP A 204 0.89 5.12 -7.51
CA TRP A 204 0.97 5.92 -8.72
C TRP A 204 -0.38 5.90 -9.42
N SER A 205 -0.86 7.06 -9.82
CA SER A 205 -2.17 7.20 -10.45
C SER A 205 -2.20 8.21 -11.57
N GLY A 206 -3.23 8.11 -12.40
CA GLY A 206 -3.33 8.98 -13.55
C GLY A 206 -4.65 8.87 -14.28
N HIS A 207 -4.95 9.95 -14.98
CA HIS A 207 -6.15 10.15 -15.77
C HIS A 207 -5.87 9.82 -17.22
N VAL A 208 -6.65 8.89 -17.78
CA VAL A 208 -6.62 8.54 -19.20
C VAL A 208 -7.97 8.88 -19.82
N LYS A 209 -7.93 9.46 -21.02
CA LYS A 209 -9.12 9.82 -21.79
C LYS A 209 -9.36 8.78 -22.86
N ILE A 210 -10.45 8.05 -22.75
CA ILE A 210 -10.84 7.10 -23.79
C ILE A 210 -11.79 7.81 -24.75
N VAL A 211 -11.42 7.83 -26.03
CA VAL A 211 -12.25 8.47 -27.06
C VAL A 211 -13.55 7.67 -27.18
N PRO A 212 -14.73 8.24 -26.90
CA PRO A 212 -15.97 7.47 -26.82
C PRO A 212 -16.30 6.70 -28.10
N ASP A 213 -15.95 7.25 -29.27
CA ASP A 213 -16.18 6.62 -30.58
C ASP A 213 -15.17 5.52 -30.92
N SER A 214 -14.12 5.33 -30.09
CA SER A 214 -13.12 4.27 -30.27
C SER A 214 -13.48 2.93 -29.62
N VAL A 215 -14.60 2.90 -28.91
CA VAL A 215 -15.11 1.72 -28.18
C VAL A 215 -16.61 1.61 -28.33
N ASP A 216 -17.15 0.41 -28.24
CA ASP A 216 -18.58 0.12 -28.14
C ASP A 216 -18.94 -0.50 -26.77
N VAL A 217 -20.22 -0.41 -26.39
CA VAL A 217 -20.71 -1.03 -25.16
C VAL A 217 -20.52 -2.55 -25.27
N GLY A 218 -19.88 -3.15 -24.27
CA GLY A 218 -19.52 -4.57 -24.26
C GLY A 218 -18.10 -4.86 -24.75
N ASP A 219 -17.38 -3.86 -25.29
CA ASP A 219 -15.96 -4.00 -25.58
C ASP A 219 -15.12 -4.14 -24.30
N ILE A 220 -13.91 -4.67 -24.47
CA ILE A 220 -12.90 -4.74 -23.42
C ILE A 220 -11.73 -3.85 -23.82
N ILE A 221 -11.43 -2.85 -23.00
CA ILE A 221 -10.22 -2.05 -23.10
C ILE A 221 -9.09 -2.84 -22.44
N TYR A 222 -8.10 -3.22 -23.23
CA TYR A 222 -6.91 -3.91 -22.74
C TYR A 222 -5.81 -2.90 -22.40
N TYR A 223 -5.21 -3.05 -21.21
CA TYR A 223 -4.13 -2.20 -20.74
C TYR A 223 -3.09 -2.96 -19.91
N LYS A 224 -1.94 -2.33 -19.68
CA LYS A 224 -0.90 -2.78 -18.73
C LYS A 224 -0.23 -1.59 -18.08
N PHE A 225 0.21 -1.76 -16.83
CA PHE A 225 1.19 -0.84 -16.28
C PHE A 225 2.58 -1.15 -16.85
N VAL A 226 3.37 -0.10 -17.00
CA VAL A 226 4.76 -0.16 -17.47
C VAL A 226 5.60 0.81 -16.65
N TYR A 227 6.90 0.56 -16.53
CA TYR A 227 7.83 1.61 -16.13
C TYR A 227 8.98 1.72 -17.13
N GLY A 228 9.57 2.90 -17.19
CA GLY A 228 10.70 3.17 -18.07
C GLY A 228 11.45 4.41 -17.61
N ASP A 229 12.52 4.73 -18.31
CA ASP A 229 13.36 5.87 -17.96
C ASP A 229 12.61 7.19 -18.12
N ARG A 230 12.88 8.11 -17.19
CA ARG A 230 12.40 9.49 -17.25
C ARG A 230 12.88 10.22 -18.51
N PRO A 231 12.14 11.27 -18.94
CA PRO A 231 10.91 11.78 -18.33
C PRO A 231 9.63 11.10 -18.81
N ASP A 232 9.63 10.56 -20.02
CA ASP A 232 8.43 10.15 -20.75
C ASP A 232 8.16 8.63 -20.69
N GLY A 233 9.05 7.87 -20.06
CA GLY A 233 8.82 6.45 -19.79
C GLY A 233 8.67 5.64 -21.07
N ASN A 234 9.40 5.99 -22.13
CA ASN A 234 9.39 5.29 -23.43
C ASN A 234 10.70 4.56 -23.75
N ALA A 235 11.74 4.74 -22.95
CA ALA A 235 13.01 4.03 -23.04
C ALA A 235 13.17 3.01 -21.90
N ASN A 236 13.93 1.94 -22.15
CA ASN A 236 14.19 0.86 -21.18
C ASN A 236 12.93 0.36 -20.47
N ILE A 237 11.93 0.01 -21.29
CA ILE A 237 10.58 -0.31 -20.82
C ILE A 237 10.52 -1.69 -20.23
N GLU A 238 9.99 -1.74 -19.02
CA GLU A 238 9.63 -2.95 -18.33
C GLU A 238 8.11 -3.03 -18.20
N TRP A 239 7.58 -4.19 -18.54
CA TRP A 239 6.15 -4.45 -18.59
C TRP A 239 5.74 -5.27 -17.39
N GLU A 240 4.50 -5.09 -16.93
CA GLU A 240 3.91 -6.07 -16.03
C GLU A 240 3.90 -7.48 -16.66
N SER A 241 4.32 -8.45 -15.86
CA SER A 241 4.43 -9.89 -16.18
C SER A 241 3.13 -10.65 -15.92
N VAL A 242 1.98 -9.98 -16.05
CA VAL A 242 0.65 -10.60 -16.02
C VAL A 242 0.01 -10.54 -17.42
N ALA A 243 -1.16 -11.17 -17.60
CA ALA A 243 -1.96 -10.95 -18.80
C ALA A 243 -2.34 -9.47 -18.93
N ASN A 244 -2.77 -9.04 -20.11
CA ASN A 244 -3.34 -7.70 -20.25
C ASN A 244 -4.49 -7.56 -19.25
N ARG A 245 -4.50 -6.43 -18.55
CA ARG A 245 -5.60 -6.06 -17.67
C ARG A 245 -6.79 -5.64 -18.53
N GLU A 246 -7.99 -5.85 -18.02
CA GLU A 246 -9.23 -5.69 -18.75
C GLU A 246 -10.12 -4.66 -18.07
N LEU A 247 -10.62 -3.70 -18.85
CA LEU A 247 -11.63 -2.75 -18.41
C LEU A 247 -12.86 -2.87 -19.34
N PRO A 248 -13.98 -3.46 -18.88
CA PRO A 248 -15.17 -3.58 -19.70
C PRO A 248 -15.85 -2.23 -19.90
N VAL A 249 -16.28 -1.95 -21.14
CA VAL A 249 -17.00 -0.74 -21.50
C VAL A 249 -18.48 -0.92 -21.17
N THR A 250 -18.94 -0.19 -20.16
CA THR A 250 -20.30 -0.32 -19.63
C THR A 250 -21.31 0.56 -20.39
N VAL A 251 -22.60 0.31 -20.13
CA VAL A 251 -23.69 1.11 -20.69
C VAL A 251 -23.50 2.58 -20.32
N GLY A 252 -23.55 3.45 -21.33
CA GLY A 252 -23.40 4.89 -21.18
C GLY A 252 -21.97 5.41 -21.33
N LYS A 253 -20.94 4.54 -21.36
CA LYS A 253 -19.52 4.93 -21.48
C LYS A 253 -19.15 6.02 -20.45
N ASN A 254 -19.68 5.88 -19.24
CA ASN A 254 -19.51 6.88 -18.18
C ASN A 254 -18.07 6.88 -17.67
N ASP A 255 -17.63 8.03 -17.18
CA ASP A 255 -16.37 8.16 -16.47
C ASP A 255 -16.28 7.17 -15.31
N THR A 256 -15.08 6.66 -15.05
CA THR A 256 -14.88 5.59 -14.09
C THR A 256 -13.53 5.66 -13.37
N THR A 257 -13.48 5.03 -12.20
CA THR A 257 -12.23 4.71 -11.51
C THR A 257 -12.05 3.21 -11.49
N VAL A 258 -10.82 2.77 -11.74
CA VAL A 258 -10.46 1.36 -11.73
C VAL A 258 -9.87 1.02 -10.37
N GLN A 259 -10.34 -0.08 -9.78
CA GLN A 259 -9.80 -0.62 -8.54
C GLN A 259 -8.26 -0.72 -8.66
N TRP A 260 -7.56 -0.12 -7.70
CA TRP A 260 -6.11 -0.19 -7.66
C TRP A 260 -5.62 -1.63 -7.57
N VAL A 261 -4.39 -1.85 -8.02
CA VAL A 261 -3.74 -3.17 -8.00
C VAL A 261 -2.28 -3.03 -7.60
N PHE A 262 -1.71 -4.08 -7.03
CA PHE A 262 -0.25 -4.17 -6.94
C PHE A 262 0.34 -4.43 -8.33
N TRP A 263 1.55 -3.90 -8.56
CA TRP A 263 2.36 -4.30 -9.72
C TRP A 263 2.46 -5.82 -9.79
N ASN A 264 2.18 -6.41 -10.96
CA ASN A 264 2.09 -7.87 -11.17
C ASN A 264 1.08 -8.59 -10.26
N ASN A 265 0.16 -7.88 -9.61
CA ASN A 265 -0.75 -8.40 -8.58
C ASN A 265 -0.02 -9.01 -7.37
N VAL A 266 1.19 -8.53 -7.05
CA VAL A 266 1.97 -9.04 -5.92
C VAL A 266 2.11 -7.95 -4.84
N PRO A 267 1.47 -8.09 -3.65
CA PRO A 267 1.62 -7.14 -2.55
C PRO A 267 3.07 -7.02 -2.08
N PRO A 268 3.47 -5.89 -1.47
CA PRO A 268 4.77 -5.83 -0.79
C PRO A 268 4.87 -6.91 0.27
N ASP A 269 6.11 -7.32 0.54
CA ASP A 269 6.34 -8.19 1.67
C ASP A 269 6.15 -7.34 2.94
N VAL A 270 5.23 -7.74 3.81
CA VAL A 270 4.95 -7.04 5.07
C VAL A 270 6.18 -7.10 5.96
N ALA A 271 6.61 -5.98 6.55
CA ALA A 271 7.48 -6.06 7.72
C ALA A 271 6.71 -6.74 8.84
N ALA A 272 7.15 -7.95 9.18
CA ALA A 272 6.23 -8.95 9.70
C ALA A 272 6.11 -8.97 11.23
N GLY A 273 6.55 -7.91 11.95
CA GLY A 273 6.49 -7.91 13.41
C GLY A 273 6.34 -6.57 14.12
N GLN A 274 6.13 -6.66 15.44
CA GLN A 274 5.88 -5.54 16.37
C GLN A 274 6.96 -5.46 17.46
N ASP A 275 7.98 -6.31 17.40
CA ASP A 275 8.98 -6.43 18.44
C ASP A 275 10.13 -5.44 18.23
N THR A 276 10.83 -5.12 19.33
CA THR A 276 12.08 -4.37 19.31
C THR A 276 13.18 -5.26 19.86
N VAL A 277 14.30 -5.34 19.14
CA VAL A 277 15.47 -6.11 19.54
C VAL A 277 16.72 -5.24 19.50
N GLU A 278 17.61 -5.41 20.46
CA GLU A 278 18.94 -4.80 20.36
C GLU A 278 19.85 -5.75 19.60
N VAL A 279 20.49 -5.28 18.52
CA VAL A 279 21.41 -6.09 17.72
C VAL A 279 22.80 -5.48 17.76
N LYS A 280 23.79 -6.30 18.10
CA LYS A 280 25.20 -5.98 17.94
C LYS A 280 25.75 -6.68 16.70
N PHE A 281 26.10 -5.89 15.70
CA PHE A 281 26.80 -6.35 14.50
C PHE A 281 28.28 -6.40 14.77
N THR A 282 28.92 -7.53 14.50
CA THR A 282 30.35 -7.77 14.72
C THR A 282 30.94 -8.43 13.49
N THR A 283 31.96 -7.81 12.90
CA THR A 283 32.59 -8.32 11.68
C THR A 283 34.11 -8.31 11.76
N ASP A 284 34.76 -9.25 11.07
CA ASP A 284 36.22 -9.25 10.88
C ASP A 284 36.56 -8.75 9.48
N LEU A 285 37.25 -7.60 9.41
CA LEU A 285 37.66 -6.95 8.17
C LEU A 285 39.01 -7.43 7.62
N THR A 286 39.59 -8.50 8.17
CA THR A 286 40.89 -9.03 7.72
C THR A 286 40.91 -9.31 6.22
N ARG A 287 39.87 -9.92 5.68
CA ARG A 287 39.73 -10.14 4.24
C ARG A 287 39.64 -8.84 3.45
N ALA A 288 38.73 -7.93 3.84
CA ALA A 288 38.57 -6.64 3.18
C ALA A 288 39.87 -5.83 3.12
N ILE A 289 40.68 -5.88 4.19
CA ILE A 289 42.00 -5.24 4.26
C ILE A 289 42.98 -5.90 3.30
N THR A 290 43.07 -7.24 3.33
CA THR A 290 44.02 -8.01 2.50
C THR A 290 43.75 -7.81 1.01
N GLU A 291 42.48 -7.66 0.63
CA GLU A 291 42.06 -7.44 -0.75
C GLU A 291 42.04 -5.95 -1.17
N GLY A 292 42.36 -5.03 -0.25
CA GLY A 292 42.38 -3.59 -0.52
C GLY A 292 41.01 -2.94 -0.67
N GLY A 293 39.95 -3.61 -0.20
CA GLY A 293 38.59 -3.08 -0.17
C GLY A 293 38.29 -2.19 1.06
N PHE A 294 39.15 -2.23 2.08
CA PHE A 294 39.03 -1.41 3.29
C PHE A 294 40.42 -1.02 3.82
N THR A 295 40.61 0.26 4.15
CA THR A 295 41.82 0.74 4.82
C THR A 295 41.51 1.01 6.29
N PRO A 296 42.32 0.54 7.26
CA PRO A 296 42.13 0.91 8.66
C PRO A 296 42.08 2.43 8.85
N GLY A 297 40.94 2.94 9.32
CA GLY A 297 40.65 4.38 9.42
C GLY A 297 39.49 4.82 8.53
N ASP A 298 39.12 4.04 7.52
CA ASP A 298 37.89 4.24 6.75
C ASP A 298 36.66 4.04 7.65
N THR A 299 35.55 4.70 7.29
CA THR A 299 34.28 4.48 7.98
C THR A 299 33.58 3.25 7.40
N ILE A 300 33.23 2.31 8.27
CA ILE A 300 32.38 1.17 7.95
C ILE A 300 31.08 1.26 8.74
N TYR A 301 29.98 0.87 8.12
CA TYR A 301 28.67 0.82 8.75
C TYR A 301 27.86 -0.35 8.18
N VAL A 302 26.80 -0.73 8.89
CA VAL A 302 25.80 -1.68 8.43
C VAL A 302 24.51 -0.94 8.15
N GLN A 303 23.78 -1.33 7.11
CA GLN A 303 22.38 -0.95 6.91
C GLN A 303 21.51 -2.20 7.06
N TYR A 304 20.35 -2.06 7.70
CA TYR A 304 19.43 -3.15 7.99
C TYR A 304 17.99 -2.77 7.63
N GLY A 305 17.06 -3.74 7.68
CA GLY A 305 15.65 -3.55 7.33
C GLY A 305 15.35 -3.71 5.83
N ASP A 306 16.33 -4.22 5.08
CA ASP A 306 16.17 -4.59 3.69
C ASP A 306 15.00 -5.56 3.50
N ASN A 307 14.33 -5.47 2.35
CA ASN A 307 13.18 -6.32 2.03
C ASN A 307 12.10 -6.31 3.13
N GLY A 308 11.98 -5.20 3.85
CA GLY A 308 10.98 -5.01 4.90
C GLY A 308 11.19 -5.91 6.11
N THR A 309 12.37 -6.44 6.40
CA THR A 309 12.51 -7.31 7.59
C THR A 309 12.40 -6.58 8.94
N SER A 310 12.52 -5.24 8.92
CA SER A 310 12.40 -4.35 10.08
C SER A 310 12.21 -2.91 9.60
N ASP A 311 12.13 -1.95 10.54
CA ASP A 311 12.39 -0.55 10.20
C ASP A 311 13.80 -0.39 9.62
N PRO A 312 13.95 0.34 8.50
CA PRO A 312 15.26 0.54 7.88
C PRO A 312 16.12 1.49 8.71
N GLY A 313 17.40 1.16 8.89
CA GLY A 313 18.33 1.95 9.68
C GLY A 313 19.80 1.60 9.41
N SER A 314 20.71 2.28 10.12
CA SER A 314 22.15 2.07 9.94
C SER A 314 22.96 2.37 11.19
N VAL A 315 24.02 1.61 11.43
CA VAL A 315 24.96 1.84 12.55
C VAL A 315 26.41 1.76 12.10
N ASN A 316 27.22 2.74 12.53
CA ASN A 316 28.67 2.75 12.30
C ASN A 316 29.36 1.69 13.15
N LEU A 317 30.35 1.00 12.58
CA LEU A 317 31.14 0.02 13.30
C LEU A 317 32.48 0.62 13.73
N ILE A 318 32.87 0.34 14.95
CA ILE A 318 34.11 0.83 15.56
C ILE A 318 35.02 -0.37 15.81
N LYS A 319 36.33 -0.17 15.58
CA LYS A 319 37.33 -1.21 15.82
C LYS A 319 37.32 -1.66 17.29
N GLU A 320 37.23 -2.97 17.51
CA GLU A 320 37.36 -3.57 18.82
C GLU A 320 38.82 -3.87 19.16
N GLY A 321 39.29 -3.34 20.29
CA GLY A 321 40.63 -3.62 20.82
C GLY A 321 41.78 -3.08 19.97
N PHE A 322 43.00 -3.47 20.37
CA PHE A 322 44.24 -3.01 19.73
C PHE A 322 44.82 -4.02 18.73
N ILE A 323 44.46 -5.30 18.86
CA ILE A 323 45.00 -6.42 18.07
C ILE A 323 43.86 -7.03 17.26
N GLY A 324 44.10 -7.31 15.98
CA GLY A 324 43.12 -7.86 15.05
C GLY A 324 42.36 -6.78 14.26
N ASN A 325 41.34 -7.23 13.52
CA ASN A 325 40.53 -6.41 12.60
C ASN A 325 39.02 -6.57 12.85
N ILE A 326 38.64 -6.75 14.11
CA ILE A 326 37.22 -6.84 14.51
C ILE A 326 36.63 -5.44 14.62
N TYR A 327 35.44 -5.24 14.06
CA TYR A 327 34.67 -4.01 14.14
C TYR A 327 33.25 -4.33 14.59
N SER A 328 32.67 -3.48 15.45
CA SER A 328 31.30 -3.68 15.91
C SER A 328 30.52 -2.40 16.14
N GLY A 329 29.21 -2.52 16.08
CA GLY A 329 28.24 -1.47 16.38
C GLY A 329 26.95 -2.10 16.90
N THR A 330 26.28 -1.41 17.81
CA THR A 330 25.04 -1.87 18.43
C THR A 330 23.94 -0.87 18.14
N ASP A 331 22.75 -1.37 17.81
CA ASP A 331 21.57 -0.54 17.62
C ASP A 331 20.30 -1.22 18.13
N SER A 332 19.27 -0.42 18.44
CA SER A 332 17.92 -0.90 18.72
C SER A 332 17.11 -0.93 17.43
N ILE A 333 16.67 -2.12 17.03
CA ILE A 333 15.97 -2.36 15.77
C ILE A 333 14.50 -2.61 16.07
N PHE A 334 13.65 -1.82 15.43
CA PHE A 334 12.20 -1.79 15.64
C PHE A 334 11.46 -2.57 14.54
N ASN A 335 10.23 -2.97 14.85
CA ASN A 335 9.30 -3.68 13.95
C ASN A 335 9.86 -4.99 13.37
N VAL A 336 10.60 -5.73 14.19
CA VAL A 336 11.08 -7.08 13.81
C VAL A 336 10.02 -8.12 14.11
N GLN A 337 9.95 -9.17 13.28
CA GLN A 337 9.11 -10.35 13.51
C GLN A 337 9.80 -11.35 14.44
N ALA A 338 9.26 -11.59 15.63
CA ALA A 338 9.65 -12.77 16.42
C ALA A 338 9.45 -14.06 15.61
N GLY A 339 10.51 -14.86 15.50
CA GLY A 339 10.55 -16.07 14.66
C GLY A 339 10.81 -15.79 13.18
N GLY A 340 10.99 -14.53 12.78
CA GLY A 340 11.40 -14.12 11.44
C GLY A 340 12.91 -13.92 11.33
N GLU A 341 13.32 -13.12 10.34
CA GLU A 341 14.72 -12.76 10.09
C GLU A 341 14.85 -11.24 9.97
N LEU A 342 16.06 -10.74 10.21
CA LEU A 342 16.51 -9.39 9.88
C LEU A 342 17.52 -9.47 8.74
N GLN A 343 17.32 -8.69 7.69
CA GLN A 343 18.24 -8.55 6.57
C GLN A 343 19.08 -7.28 6.64
N TYR A 344 20.36 -7.40 6.26
CA TYR A 344 21.33 -6.31 6.32
C TYR A 344 22.50 -6.48 5.33
N ASN A 345 23.26 -5.40 5.12
CA ASN A 345 24.53 -5.39 4.40
C ASN A 345 25.54 -4.43 5.03
N TYR A 346 26.83 -4.72 4.83
CA TYR A 346 27.90 -3.79 5.17
C TYR A 346 28.25 -2.81 4.05
N TYR A 347 28.71 -1.64 4.45
CA TYR A 347 29.12 -0.55 3.57
C TYR A 347 30.41 0.11 4.07
N VAL A 348 31.30 0.45 3.14
CA VAL A 348 32.47 1.29 3.40
C VAL A 348 32.24 2.65 2.77
N MET A 349 32.45 3.72 3.54
CA MET A 349 32.41 5.08 3.01
C MET A 349 33.72 5.38 2.28
N ALA A 350 33.63 5.60 0.96
CA ALA A 350 34.74 6.06 0.15
C ALA A 350 34.31 7.30 -0.64
N GLN A 351 35.09 8.39 -0.53
CA GLN A 351 34.84 9.64 -1.28
C GLN A 351 33.41 10.21 -1.10
N GLY A 352 32.82 10.03 0.08
CA GLY A 352 31.46 10.50 0.38
C GLY A 352 30.33 9.61 -0.15
N THR A 353 30.64 8.45 -0.76
CA THR A 353 29.66 7.46 -1.21
C THR A 353 29.80 6.17 -0.40
N GLY A 354 28.68 5.59 0.00
CA GLY A 354 28.63 4.26 0.63
C GLY A 354 28.77 3.16 -0.41
N ILE A 355 29.86 2.39 -0.33
CA ILE A 355 30.11 1.25 -1.21
C ILE A 355 29.63 -0.01 -0.50
N ARG A 356 28.57 -0.62 -1.05
CA ARG A 356 28.02 -1.90 -0.57
C ARG A 356 29.05 -3.02 -0.70
N GLU A 357 29.05 -3.93 0.25
CA GLU A 357 29.81 -5.17 0.15
C GLU A 357 29.41 -6.00 -1.10
N ASN A 358 30.35 -6.82 -1.55
CA ASN A 358 30.10 -7.89 -2.52
C ASN A 358 29.69 -9.15 -1.73
N TYR A 359 28.39 -9.34 -1.54
CA TYR A 359 27.84 -10.47 -0.81
C TYR A 359 26.82 -11.25 -1.65
N PHE A 360 26.82 -12.57 -1.42
CA PHE A 360 25.84 -13.52 -1.94
C PHE A 360 25.74 -14.71 -0.99
N ASP A 361 24.55 -15.05 -0.53
CA ASP A 361 24.24 -16.22 0.31
C ASP A 361 23.91 -17.40 -0.61
N PHE A 362 24.86 -18.31 -0.78
CA PHE A 362 24.68 -19.51 -1.61
C PHE A 362 23.72 -20.55 -1.00
N SER A 363 23.31 -20.37 0.26
CA SER A 363 22.30 -21.21 0.89
C SER A 363 20.87 -20.69 0.67
N ASP A 364 20.72 -19.42 0.28
CA ASP A 364 19.44 -18.87 -0.15
C ASP A 364 19.10 -19.34 -1.56
N THR A 365 18.01 -20.09 -1.68
CA THR A 365 17.53 -20.63 -2.96
C THR A 365 16.48 -19.75 -3.63
N THR A 366 16.18 -18.57 -3.07
CA THR A 366 15.24 -17.61 -3.67
C THR A 366 15.80 -16.99 -4.94
N ILE A 367 15.03 -17.03 -6.02
CA ILE A 367 15.45 -16.57 -7.36
C ILE A 367 14.70 -15.29 -7.72
N GLY A 368 15.38 -14.34 -8.38
CA GLY A 368 14.76 -13.11 -8.89
C GLY A 368 14.41 -12.09 -7.80
N THR A 369 15.02 -12.21 -6.62
CA THR A 369 14.89 -11.26 -5.51
C THR A 369 16.28 -10.77 -5.11
N SER A 370 16.35 -9.65 -4.38
CA SER A 370 17.60 -9.18 -3.80
C SER A 370 18.02 -9.98 -2.55
N ARG A 371 17.19 -10.90 -2.04
CA ARG A 371 17.40 -11.60 -0.75
C ARG A 371 18.73 -12.35 -0.66
N PRO A 372 19.20 -13.09 -1.68
CA PRO A 372 20.51 -13.74 -1.61
C PRO A 372 21.66 -12.73 -1.54
N GLU A 373 21.47 -11.47 -1.94
CA GLU A 373 22.49 -10.42 -1.80
C GLU A 373 22.53 -9.81 -0.39
N LYS A 374 21.68 -10.28 0.54
CA LYS A 374 21.54 -9.77 1.91
C LYS A 374 22.04 -10.78 2.94
N ARG A 375 22.74 -10.28 3.96
CA ARG A 375 23.02 -11.05 5.18
C ARG A 375 21.75 -11.19 5.98
N LYS A 376 21.66 -12.25 6.79
CA LYS A 376 20.49 -12.58 7.60
C LYS A 376 20.87 -12.80 9.05
N LEU A 377 19.95 -12.43 9.94
CA LEU A 377 20.00 -12.72 11.35
C LEU A 377 18.62 -13.24 11.78
N ASP A 378 18.56 -14.47 12.29
CA ASP A 378 17.31 -15.03 12.81
C ASP A 378 16.88 -14.30 14.08
N ILE A 379 15.60 -13.96 14.16
CA ILE A 379 14.97 -13.35 15.33
C ILE A 379 14.27 -14.45 16.14
N PRO A 380 14.69 -14.73 17.39
CA PRO A 380 14.04 -15.74 18.21
C PRO A 380 12.55 -15.46 18.47
N SER A 381 11.77 -16.51 18.73
CA SER A 381 10.38 -16.44 19.21
C SER A 381 10.26 -17.07 20.59
N PRO A 382 9.88 -16.31 21.64
CA PRO A 382 9.59 -14.87 21.63
C PRO A 382 10.84 -14.02 21.39
N ALA A 383 10.67 -12.76 20.96
CA ALA A 383 11.78 -11.82 20.81
C ALA A 383 12.57 -11.71 22.13
N PRO A 384 13.92 -11.77 22.07
CA PRO A 384 14.73 -11.79 23.27
C PRO A 384 14.77 -10.41 23.94
N GLY A 385 14.73 -10.39 25.27
CA GLY A 385 14.99 -9.18 26.06
C GLY A 385 16.48 -8.80 26.20
N ASN A 386 17.38 -9.52 25.52
CA ASN A 386 18.83 -9.34 25.55
C ASN A 386 19.37 -9.02 24.14
N THR A 387 20.59 -8.48 24.06
CA THR A 387 21.28 -8.19 22.80
C THR A 387 21.47 -9.44 21.94
N LEU A 388 20.97 -9.39 20.72
CA LEU A 388 21.26 -10.35 19.65
C LEU A 388 22.62 -10.05 19.03
N MET A 389 23.35 -11.10 18.67
CA MET A 389 24.69 -11.00 18.11
C MET A 389 24.68 -11.45 16.66
N ALA A 390 24.98 -10.54 15.73
CA ALA A 390 25.32 -10.87 14.35
C ALA A 390 26.84 -10.97 14.23
N TYR A 391 27.37 -12.18 13.99
CA TYR A 391 28.79 -12.43 13.84
C TYR A 391 29.13 -12.75 12.38
N ASP A 392 29.91 -11.89 11.74
CA ASP A 392 30.38 -12.04 10.37
C ASP A 392 31.91 -12.09 10.33
N THR A 393 32.47 -13.16 10.90
CA THR A 393 33.91 -13.29 11.19
C THR A 393 34.55 -14.50 10.52
N THR A 394 33.77 -15.38 9.90
CA THR A 394 34.26 -16.65 9.35
C THR A 394 35.13 -16.43 8.11
N GLU A 395 36.35 -16.97 8.10
CA GLU A 395 37.17 -17.01 6.90
C GLU A 395 36.60 -18.06 5.93
N SER A 396 35.80 -17.61 4.98
CA SER A 396 35.14 -18.47 3.99
C SER A 396 34.72 -17.68 2.75
N GLN A 397 34.47 -18.41 1.66
CA GLN A 397 33.87 -17.88 0.44
C GLN A 397 32.36 -18.11 0.36
N THR A 398 31.85 -19.10 1.08
CA THR A 398 30.48 -19.60 0.93
C THR A 398 29.67 -19.51 2.21
N ASP A 399 30.32 -19.30 3.35
CA ASP A 399 29.62 -19.20 4.64
C ASP A 399 28.75 -17.92 4.67
N PRO A 400 27.51 -18.00 5.16
CA PRO A 400 26.62 -16.83 5.25
C PRO A 400 27.14 -15.78 6.24
N HIS A 401 27.92 -16.21 7.24
CA HIS A 401 28.56 -15.40 8.28
C HIS A 401 30.05 -15.13 8.00
N ARG A 402 30.42 -15.11 6.72
CA ARG A 402 31.80 -14.83 6.30
C ARG A 402 32.18 -13.37 6.45
N GLN A 403 33.49 -13.16 6.56
CA GLN A 403 34.11 -11.83 6.49
C GLN A 403 33.65 -11.07 5.24
N PRO A 404 33.26 -9.78 5.37
CA PRO A 404 32.79 -8.97 4.26
C PRO A 404 33.91 -8.70 3.26
N GLN A 405 33.48 -8.53 2.01
CA GLN A 405 34.35 -8.27 0.88
C GLN A 405 33.89 -6.98 0.20
N PHE A 406 34.81 -6.09 -0.10
CA PHE A 406 34.54 -4.86 -0.84
C PHE A 406 35.38 -4.81 -2.09
N ARG A 407 34.93 -4.05 -3.09
CA ARG A 407 35.74 -3.80 -4.29
C ARG A 407 36.99 -3.03 -3.89
N ASN A 408 38.12 -3.40 -4.50
CA ASN A 408 39.34 -2.62 -4.35
C ASN A 408 39.17 -1.28 -5.07
N ASN A 409 39.20 -0.20 -4.30
CA ASN A 409 38.97 1.16 -4.80
C ASN A 409 40.29 1.94 -5.01
N SER A 410 41.42 1.23 -5.03
CA SER A 410 42.73 1.84 -5.31
C SER A 410 42.77 2.39 -6.74
N ILE A 411 43.00 3.69 -6.87
CA ILE A 411 43.23 4.32 -8.16
C ILE A 411 44.59 3.86 -8.68
N LEU A 412 44.60 3.22 -9.85
CA LEU A 412 45.84 2.82 -10.49
C LEU A 412 46.64 4.08 -10.88
N PRO A 413 47.96 4.13 -10.62
CA PRO A 413 48.78 5.30 -10.90
C PRO A 413 49.00 5.57 -12.40
N LYS A 414 48.46 4.70 -13.26
CA LYS A 414 48.53 4.80 -14.72
C LYS A 414 47.31 4.11 -15.35
N ASN A 415 46.96 4.55 -16.55
CA ASN A 415 45.95 3.88 -17.36
C ASN A 415 46.42 2.46 -17.74
N VAL A 416 45.51 1.49 -17.67
CA VAL A 416 45.77 0.10 -18.06
C VAL A 416 44.72 -0.37 -19.06
N THR A 417 45.15 -1.16 -20.04
CA THR A 417 44.26 -1.87 -20.97
C THR A 417 43.94 -3.24 -20.37
N VAL A 418 42.66 -3.52 -20.12
CA VAL A 418 42.19 -4.81 -19.62
C VAL A 418 41.74 -5.67 -20.80
N TYR A 419 42.28 -6.88 -20.89
CA TYR A 419 41.78 -7.91 -21.79
C TYR A 419 41.02 -8.93 -20.94
N TYR A 420 39.80 -9.24 -21.35
CA TYR A 420 38.99 -10.30 -20.74
C TYR A 420 38.67 -11.32 -21.83
N GLU A 421 38.83 -12.60 -21.50
CA GLU A 421 38.41 -13.73 -22.32
C GLU A 421 37.26 -14.44 -21.60
N VAL A 422 36.26 -14.88 -22.37
CA VAL A 422 35.04 -15.54 -21.89
C VAL A 422 35.23 -17.04 -21.81
#